data_AF-A0A2K4YFP1-F1
#
_entry.id   AF-A0A2K4YFP1-F1
#
_cell.length_a   1.000
_cell.length_b   1.000
_cell.length_c   1.000
_cell.angle_alpha   90.00
_cell.angle_beta   90.00
_cell.angle_gamma   90.00
#
_symmetry.space_group_name_H-M   'P 1'
#
loop_
_entity.id
_entity.type
_entity.pdbx_description
1 polymer ?
#
loop_
_entity_poly.entity_id
_entity_poly.type
_entity_poly.pdbx_seq_one_letter_code
_entity_poly.pdbx_strand_id
1 'polypeptide(L)' 'MSRLRFLIPAAALASVLAAALGVGIACGQVPAAGDSCTVLHSTTQDANGRTMWCNPTMTGDHSLVWQYGGPTD' A
#
# COMPACT_ATOMS: atom_id res chain seq x y z
N MET A 1 -30.74 -38.17 25.36
CA MET A 1 -29.48 -38.52 24.66
C MET A 1 -29.51 -37.92 23.26
N SER A 2 -28.32 -37.57 22.73
CA SER A 2 -28.01 -37.06 21.38
C SER A 2 -28.21 -35.54 21.19
N ARG A 3 -27.23 -34.69 21.51
CA ARG A 3 -25.98 -34.38 20.78
C ARG A 3 -26.20 -33.88 19.35
N LEU A 4 -26.59 -32.61 19.22
CA LEU A 4 -26.33 -31.84 18.00
C LEU A 4 -25.13 -30.91 18.29
N ARG A 5 -24.04 -31.29 17.63
CA ARG A 5 -22.68 -30.76 17.77
C ARG A 5 -22.66 -29.35 17.18
N PHE A 6 -22.19 -28.38 17.97
CA PHE A 6 -21.82 -27.06 17.47
C PHE A 6 -20.73 -27.23 16.40
N LEU A 7 -21.11 -27.11 15.13
CA LEU A 7 -20.17 -26.95 14.03
C LEU A 7 -19.74 -25.49 14.05
N ILE A 8 -18.63 -25.21 14.72
CA ILE A 8 -17.91 -23.94 14.60
C ILE A 8 -17.36 -23.93 13.17
N PRO A 9 -17.81 -23.04 12.26
CA PRO A 9 -17.22 -22.95 10.95
C PRO A 9 -15.80 -22.42 11.11
N ALA A 10 -14.81 -23.24 10.79
CA ALA A 10 -13.38 -22.91 10.72
C ALA A 10 -13.07 -21.98 9.53
N ALA A 11 -13.86 -20.92 9.36
CA ALA A 11 -13.75 -19.93 8.30
C ALA A 11 -13.21 -18.58 8.83
N ALA A 12 -12.43 -18.62 9.89
CA ALA A 12 -11.65 -17.48 10.34
C ALA A 12 -10.19 -17.89 10.22
N LEU A 13 -9.49 -17.48 9.16
CA LEU A 13 -8.02 -17.32 9.06
C LEU A 13 -7.48 -17.06 7.64
N ALA A 14 -8.30 -16.87 6.60
CA ALA A 14 -7.78 -16.71 5.23
C ALA A 14 -7.69 -15.27 4.70
N SER A 15 -8.10 -14.24 5.45
CA SER A 15 -8.23 -12.87 4.90
C SER A 15 -7.08 -11.90 5.22
N VAL A 16 -6.05 -12.31 5.97
CA VAL A 16 -4.97 -11.37 6.36
C VAL A 16 -3.79 -11.34 5.38
N LEU A 17 -3.69 -12.29 4.45
CA LEU A 17 -2.55 -12.37 3.52
C LEU A 17 -2.69 -11.55 2.23
N ALA A 18 -3.86 -10.95 1.96
CA ALA A 18 -4.05 -10.14 0.76
C ALA A 18 -3.34 -8.78 0.80
N ALA A 19 -2.86 -8.32 1.97
CA ALA A 19 -2.06 -7.10 2.09
C ALA A 19 -0.59 -7.29 1.68
N ALA A 20 -0.13 -8.54 1.47
CA ALA A 20 1.27 -8.82 1.12
C ALA A 20 1.49 -9.09 -0.39
N LEU A 21 0.43 -9.31 -1.17
CA LEU A 21 0.55 -9.67 -2.59
C LEU A 21 0.63 -8.47 -3.54
N GLY A 22 0.68 -7.25 -3.01
CA GLY A 22 0.89 -6.03 -3.78
C GLY A 22 2.35 -5.58 -3.88
N VAL A 23 3.31 -6.31 -3.31
CA VAL A 23 4.73 -5.95 -3.42
C VAL A 23 5.42 -6.97 -4.30
N GLY A 24 5.19 -6.84 -5.61
CA GLY A 24 6.23 -7.27 -6.54
C GLY A 24 7.45 -6.45 -6.18
N ILE A 25 8.37 -7.02 -5.39
CA ILE A 25 9.68 -6.43 -5.16
C ILE A 25 10.44 -6.67 -6.46
N ALA A 26 10.09 -5.92 -7.51
CA ALA A 26 11.11 -5.52 -8.44
C ALA A 26 12.15 -4.83 -7.56
N CYS A 27 13.38 -5.35 -7.56
CA CYS A 27 14.53 -4.67 -6.95
C CYS A 27 14.81 -3.38 -7.75
N GLY A 28 13.83 -2.48 -7.78
CA GLY A 28 13.92 -1.14 -8.30
C GLY A 28 14.64 -0.31 -7.25
N GLN A 29 15.44 0.61 -7.72
CA GLN A 29 16.06 1.64 -6.90
C GLN A 29 15.00 2.24 -5.97
N VAL A 30 15.38 2.48 -4.70
CA VAL A 30 14.48 3.12 -3.75
C VAL A 30 14.03 4.45 -4.36
N PRO A 31 12.71 4.69 -4.53
CA PRO A 31 12.23 5.89 -5.19
C PRO A 31 12.66 7.14 -4.42
N ALA A 32 12.93 8.20 -5.15
CA ALA A 32 13.16 9.54 -4.64
C ALA A 32 11.89 10.39 -4.76
N ALA A 33 11.82 11.47 -3.99
CA ALA A 33 10.77 12.46 -4.18
C ALA A 33 10.86 13.06 -5.60
N GLY A 34 9.71 13.15 -6.27
CA GLY A 34 9.60 13.57 -7.67
C GLY A 34 9.63 12.42 -8.68
N ASP A 35 10.05 11.21 -8.29
CA ASP A 35 9.95 10.05 -9.17
C ASP A 35 8.49 9.71 -9.46
N SER A 36 8.22 9.25 -10.68
CA SER A 36 6.88 8.88 -11.12
C SER A 36 6.35 7.67 -10.34
N CYS A 37 5.06 7.71 -10.03
CA CYS A 37 4.34 6.60 -9.44
C CYS A 37 3.02 6.40 -10.20
N THR A 38 2.39 5.24 -10.03
CA THR A 38 1.24 4.85 -10.86
C THR A 38 -0.06 4.71 -10.09
N VAL A 39 0.01 4.72 -8.75
CA VAL A 39 -1.14 4.46 -7.88
C VAL A 39 -1.34 5.63 -6.92
N LEU A 40 -2.35 6.45 -7.22
CA LEU A 40 -2.74 7.59 -6.38
C LEU A 40 -2.94 7.16 -4.92
N HIS A 41 -2.40 7.95 -3.99
CA HIS A 41 -2.39 7.73 -2.54
C HIS A 41 -1.66 6.46 -2.07
N SER A 42 -0.89 5.79 -2.93
CA SER A 42 0.05 4.77 -2.47
C SER A 42 1.11 5.37 -1.56
N THR A 43 1.64 4.57 -0.63
CA THR A 43 2.72 4.95 0.26
C THR A 43 3.96 4.10 0.03
N THR A 44 5.13 4.72 0.18
CA THR A 44 6.44 4.05 0.15
C THR A 44 7.39 4.71 1.14
N GLN A 45 8.60 4.17 1.31
CA GLN A 45 9.66 4.75 2.12
C GLN A 45 10.87 5.12 1.25
N ASP A 46 11.48 6.27 1.53
CA ASP A 46 12.77 6.65 0.94
C ASP A 46 13.94 5.87 1.58
N ALA A 47 15.17 6.11 1.10
CA ALA A 47 16.37 5.44 1.59
C ALA A 47 16.68 5.72 3.08
N ASN A 48 16.08 6.76 3.66
CA ASN A 48 16.20 7.12 5.07
C ASN A 48 15.00 6.64 5.91
N GLY A 49 14.09 5.84 5.33
CA GLY A 49 12.90 5.35 6.01
C GLY A 49 11.80 6.39 6.18
N ARG A 50 11.84 7.50 5.42
CA ARG A 50 10.77 8.52 5.50
C ARG A 50 9.63 8.16 4.56
N THR A 51 8.41 8.20 5.08
CA THR A 51 7.20 7.93 4.29
C THR A 51 6.99 8.98 3.21
N MET A 52 6.72 8.52 2.00
CA MET A 52 6.28 9.32 0.85
C MET A 52 4.92 8.83 0.37
N TRP A 53 4.18 9.74 -0.26
CA TRP A 53 2.87 9.50 -0.83
C TRP A 53 2.88 9.76 -2.33
N CYS A 54 2.20 8.90 -3.08
CA CYS A 54 2.01 9.07 -4.52
C CYS A 54 0.83 10.03 -4.77
N ASN A 55 1.14 11.27 -5.12
CA ASN A 55 0.15 12.34 -5.25
C ASN A 55 0.32 13.07 -6.59
N PRO A 56 -0.73 13.71 -7.13
CA PRO A 56 -0.60 14.50 -8.34
C PRO A 56 0.27 15.73 -8.08
N THR A 57 1.01 16.17 -9.09
CA THR A 57 1.67 17.47 -9.06
C THR A 57 0.62 18.60 -9.02
N MET A 58 0.89 19.65 -8.25
CA MET A 58 0.00 20.83 -8.21
C MET A 58 0.05 21.63 -9.53
N THR A 59 1.15 21.54 -10.25
CA THR A 59 1.38 22.25 -11.51
C THR A 59 1.71 21.26 -12.65
N GLY A 60 1.58 21.73 -13.89
CA GLY A 60 1.82 20.92 -15.09
C GLY A 60 0.69 19.93 -15.36
N ASP A 61 1.04 18.72 -15.80
CA ASP A 61 0.09 17.71 -16.30
C ASP A 61 -0.65 16.94 -15.18
N HIS A 62 -0.51 17.36 -13.92
CA HIS A 62 -1.05 16.66 -12.74
C HIS A 62 -0.62 15.18 -12.67
N SER A 63 0.60 14.89 -13.13
CA SER A 63 1.18 13.55 -13.09
C SER A 63 1.38 13.08 -11.65
N LEU A 64 1.27 11.77 -11.43
CA LEU A 64 1.50 11.17 -10.12
C LEU A 64 2.99 11.03 -9.84
N VAL A 65 3.44 11.61 -8.72
CA VAL A 65 4.83 11.55 -8.26
C VAL A 65 4.90 11.29 -6.76
N TRP A 66 6.03 10.74 -6.30
CA TRP A 66 6.32 10.57 -4.88
C TRP A 66 6.59 11.92 -4.21
N GLN A 67 5.85 12.24 -3.16
CA GLN A 67 5.94 13.52 -2.44
C GLN A 67 5.94 13.31 -0.94
N TYR A 68 6.53 14.26 -0.22
CA TYR A 68 6.38 14.37 1.24
C TYR A 68 5.18 15.25 1.55
N GLY A 69 4.47 14.95 2.63
CA GLY A 69 3.16 15.54 2.91
C GLY A 69 2.06 14.64 2.35
N GLY A 70 1.37 13.94 3.24
CA GLY A 70 0.24 13.09 2.86
C GLY A 70 -0.99 13.93 2.48
N PRO A 71 -2.06 13.30 1.98
CA PRO A 71 -3.30 13.99 1.59
C PRO A 71 -4.05 14.73 2.73
N THR A 72 -3.51 14.74 3.95
CA THR A 72 -4.08 15.41 5.13
C THR A 72 -3.23 16.56 5.67
N ASP A 73 -2.06 16.83 5.07
CA ASP A 73 -1.16 17.93 5.45
C ASP A 73 -1.51 19.26 4.76
#